data_AF-A0A0R2DLC5-F1
#
_entry.id   AF-A0A0R2DLC5-F1
#
_cell.length_a   1.000
_cell.length_b   1.000
_cell.length_c   1.000
_cell.angle_alpha   90.00
_cell.angle_beta   90.00
_cell.angle_gamma   90.00
#
_symmetry.space_group_name_H-M   'P 1'
#
loop_
_entity.id
_entity.type
_entity.pdbx_description
1 polymer ?
#
loop_
_entity_poly.entity_id
_entity_poly.type
_entity_poly.pdbx_seq_one_letter_code
_entity_poly.pdbx_strand_id
1 'polypeptide(L)'
;MLKQLLAEALKVYSRYNHFENSQEIVATVVVNSVDCMITNQDFTLADKYLDFLDNRILGEFKLMSYQLLSRYYRAKILFLFIDKKKGKQALIRILEIAEYLNNQLIADEIKRLLN
;
A
#
# COMPACT_ATOMS: atom_id res chain seq x y z
N MET A 1 -18.93 2.04 7.20
CA MET A 1 -18.59 0.73 7.78
C MET A 1 -17.08 0.43 7.71
N LEU A 2 -16.47 0.25 6.53
CA LEU A 2 -15.02 -0.04 6.40
C LEU A 2 -14.12 1.00 7.12
N LYS A 3 -14.39 2.29 6.93
CA LYS A 3 -13.64 3.39 7.59
C LYS A 3 -13.66 3.30 9.12
N GLN A 4 -14.81 2.92 9.69
CA GLN A 4 -14.99 2.80 11.14
C GLN A 4 -14.29 1.55 11.67
N LEU A 5 -14.43 0.42 10.97
CA LEU A 5 -13.74 -0.82 11.34
C LEU A 5 -12.22 -0.67 11.31
N LEU A 6 -11.67 -0.03 10.27
CA LEU A 6 -10.25 0.27 10.20
C LEU A 6 -9.82 1.21 11.33
N ALA A 7 -10.57 2.27 11.60
CA ALA A 7 -10.26 3.17 12.71
C ALA A 7 -10.23 2.44 14.06
N GLU A 8 -11.22 1.59 14.35
CA GLU A 8 -11.23 0.77 15.57
C GLU A 8 -10.07 -0.23 15.62
N ALA A 9 -9.76 -0.89 14.50
CA ALA A 9 -8.62 -1.81 14.38
C ALA A 9 -7.28 -1.10 14.62
N LEU A 10 -7.16 0.17 14.25
CA LEU A 10 -5.92 0.94 14.44
C LEU A 10 -5.79 1.54 15.84
N LYS A 11 -6.87 1.74 16.60
CA LYS A 11 -6.79 2.20 18.01
C LYS A 11 -5.98 1.25 18.88
N VAL A 12 -5.96 -0.04 18.52
CA VAL A 12 -5.26 -1.05 19.31
C VAL A 12 -3.79 -1.16 18.95
N TYR A 13 -3.35 -0.57 17.83
CA TYR A 13 -1.98 -0.66 17.32
C TYR A 13 -0.92 -0.35 18.39
N SER A 14 -1.05 0.77 19.10
CA SER A 14 -0.08 1.18 20.13
C SER A 14 0.05 0.17 21.27
N ARG A 15 -1.01 -0.60 21.56
CA ARG A 15 -0.99 -1.63 22.60
C ARG A 15 -0.35 -2.92 22.12
N TYR A 16 -0.51 -3.26 20.84
CA TYR A 16 -0.08 -4.53 20.29
C TYR A 16 1.27 -4.47 19.56
N ASN A 17 1.85 -3.28 19.34
CA ASN A 17 3.11 -3.10 18.63
C ASN A 17 4.34 -3.76 19.31
N HIS A 18 4.18 -4.27 20.54
CA HIS A 18 5.22 -5.02 21.26
C HIS A 18 5.11 -6.55 21.07
N PHE A 19 4.06 -7.03 20.40
CA PHE A 19 3.86 -8.44 20.13
C PHE A 19 4.43 -8.82 18.76
N GLU A 20 4.96 -10.03 18.67
CA GLU A 20 5.50 -10.57 17.42
C GLU A 20 4.45 -10.57 16.30
N ASN A 21 4.87 -10.24 15.09
CA ASN A 21 4.05 -10.16 13.87
C ASN A 21 2.91 -9.12 13.88
N SER A 22 2.77 -8.32 14.94
CA SER A 22 1.69 -7.35 15.06
C SER A 22 1.76 -6.28 13.97
N GLN A 23 2.96 -5.85 13.58
CA GLN A 23 3.18 -4.86 12.53
C GLN A 23 2.73 -5.38 11.16
N GLU A 24 3.02 -6.64 10.84
CA GLU A 24 2.61 -7.33 9.60
C GLU A 24 1.09 -7.44 9.51
N ILE A 25 0.43 -7.81 10.62
CA ILE A 25 -1.03 -7.88 10.68
C ILE A 25 -1.65 -6.51 10.41
N VAL A 26 -1.15 -5.48 11.08
CA VAL A 26 -1.67 -4.12 10.91
C VAL A 26 -1.38 -3.59 9.50
N ALA A 27 -0.17 -3.82 8.96
CA ALA A 27 0.18 -3.46 7.60
C ALA A 27 -0.75 -4.12 6.58
N THR A 28 -1.06 -5.41 6.77
CA THR A 28 -1.97 -6.17 5.90
C THR A 28 -3.37 -5.58 5.91
N VAL A 29 -3.92 -5.28 7.10
CA VAL A 29 -5.25 -4.67 7.24
C VAL A 29 -5.30 -3.29 6.58
N VAL A 30 -4.25 -2.49 6.75
CA VAL A 30 -4.14 -1.16 6.12
C VAL A 30 -4.10 -1.29 4.59
N VAL A 31 -3.23 -2.15 4.04
CA VAL A 31 -3.10 -2.34 2.58
C VAL A 31 -4.41 -2.82 1.95
N ASN A 32 -5.06 -3.83 2.53
CA ASN A 32 -6.35 -4.32 2.02
C ASN A 32 -7.42 -3.23 2.03
N SER A 33 -7.41 -2.39 3.06
CA SER A 33 -8.34 -1.26 3.15
C SER A 33 -8.05 -0.17 2.11
N VAL A 34 -6.78 0.07 1.80
CA VAL A 34 -6.35 1.02 0.76
C VAL A 34 -6.83 0.56 -0.62
N ASP A 35 -6.70 -0.71 -0.98
CA ASP A 35 -7.18 -1.20 -2.28
C ASP A 35 -8.71 -1.04 -2.41
N CYS A 36 -9.46 -1.32 -1.34
CA CYS A 36 -10.89 -1.02 -1.26
C CYS A 36 -11.18 0.48 -1.42
N MET A 37 -10.38 1.37 -0.83
CA MET A 37 -10.57 2.81 -0.97
C MET A 37 -10.31 3.28 -2.40
N ILE A 38 -9.28 2.75 -3.06
CA ILE A 38 -8.97 3.05 -4.46
C ILE A 38 -10.10 2.58 -5.38
N THR A 39 -10.61 1.37 -5.16
CA THR A 39 -11.76 0.83 -5.91
C THR A 39 -13.00 1.71 -5.75
N ASN A 40 -13.21 2.26 -4.56
CA ASN A 40 -14.31 3.19 -4.26
C ASN A 40 -13.97 4.68 -4.56
N GLN A 41 -12.84 4.94 -5.23
CA GLN A 41 -12.37 6.28 -5.59
C GLN A 41 -12.14 7.26 -4.41
N ASP A 42 -11.91 6.75 -3.21
CA ASP A 42 -11.64 7.54 -2.01
C ASP A 42 -10.12 7.77 -1.83
N PHE A 43 -9.52 8.51 -2.78
CA PHE A 43 -8.06 8.66 -2.87
C PHE A 43 -7.46 9.45 -1.71
N THR A 44 -8.16 10.45 -1.21
CA THR A 44 -7.72 11.23 -0.04
C THR A 44 -7.57 10.33 1.18
N LEU A 45 -8.50 9.40 1.38
CA LEU A 45 -8.42 8.46 2.50
C LEU A 45 -7.36 7.38 2.25
N ALA A 46 -7.25 6.89 1.01
CA ALA A 46 -6.20 5.96 0.62
C ALA A 46 -4.80 6.53 0.92
N ASP A 47 -4.54 7.77 0.49
CA ASP A 47 -3.27 8.46 0.71
C ASP A 47 -2.96 8.65 2.20
N LYS A 48 -3.96 9.08 2.99
CA LYS A 48 -3.84 9.18 4.45
C LYS A 48 -3.39 7.86 5.10
N TYR A 49 -3.93 6.72 4.67
CA TYR A 49 -3.57 5.42 5.25
C TYR A 49 -2.25 4.86 4.71
N LEU A 50 -1.87 5.21 3.48
CA LEU A 50 -0.52 4.95 2.96
C LEU A 50 0.53 5.74 3.74
N ASP A 51 0.25 6.99 4.11
CA ASP A 51 1.13 7.78 4.98
C ASP A 51 1.22 7.19 6.39
N PHE A 52 0.10 6.69 6.93
CA PHE A 52 0.11 5.98 8.20
C PHE A 52 1.00 4.73 8.13
N LEU A 53 0.86 3.93 7.07
CA LEU A 53 1.68 2.74 6.84
C LEU A 53 3.17 3.11 6.83
N ASP A 54 3.57 4.05 5.98
CA ASP A 54 4.98 4.43 5.80
C ASP A 54 5.60 5.01 7.09
N ASN A 55 4.87 5.89 7.78
CA ASN A 55 5.44 6.65 8.90
C ASN A 55 5.31 5.96 10.26
N ARG A 56 4.33 5.04 10.42
CA ARG A 56 4.05 4.43 11.72
C ARG A 56 4.38 2.95 11.78
N ILE A 57 4.42 2.25 10.65
CA ILE A 57 4.60 0.79 10.62
C ILE A 57 5.92 0.43 9.94
N LEU A 58 6.21 1.00 8.76
CA LEU A 58 7.34 0.58 7.91
C LEU A 58 8.71 1.14 8.32
N GLY A 59 8.89 1.48 9.60
CA GLY A 59 10.14 2.03 10.15
C GLY A 59 11.29 1.03 10.23
N GLU A 60 11.05 -0.27 10.03
CA GLU A 60 12.05 -1.33 10.07
C GLU A 60 12.25 -2.04 8.72
N PHE A 61 13.48 -2.50 8.47
CA PHE A 61 13.87 -3.23 7.25
C PHE A 61 13.06 -4.52 6.99
N LYS A 62 12.40 -5.09 8.01
CA LYS A 62 11.62 -6.33 7.89
C LYS A 62 10.39 -6.22 6.99
N LEU A 63 9.94 -5.01 6.64
CA LEU A 63 8.67 -4.78 5.95
C LEU A 63 8.84 -4.23 4.52
N MET A 64 9.96 -4.53 3.84
CA MET A 64 10.23 -4.08 2.46
C MET A 64 9.11 -4.42 1.46
N SER A 65 8.45 -5.58 1.59
CA SER A 65 7.32 -5.93 0.72
C SER A 65 6.13 -4.96 0.87
N TYR A 66 5.86 -4.49 2.08
CA TYR A 66 4.81 -3.49 2.32
C TYR A 66 5.23 -2.09 1.86
N GLN A 67 6.51 -1.75 1.92
CA GLN A 67 7.03 -0.51 1.32
C GLN A 67 6.84 -0.52 -0.20
N LEU A 68 7.07 -1.66 -0.84
CA LEU A 68 6.83 -1.82 -2.27
C LEU A 68 5.33 -1.67 -2.60
N LEU A 69 4.45 -2.31 -1.82
CA LEU A 69 2.99 -2.16 -1.96
C LEU A 69 2.54 -0.70 -1.81
N SER A 70 3.05 -0.01 -0.79
CA SER A 70 2.72 1.40 -0.54
C SER A 70 3.06 2.29 -1.75
N ARG A 71 4.25 2.10 -2.32
CA ARG A 71 4.68 2.79 -3.55
C ARG A 71 3.82 2.41 -4.75
N TYR A 72 3.50 1.13 -4.89
CA TYR A 72 2.64 0.61 -5.95
C TYR A 72 1.27 1.29 -5.93
N TYR A 73 0.58 1.35 -4.79
CA TYR A 73 -0.74 1.97 -4.70
C TYR A 73 -0.72 3.46 -5.02
N ARG A 74 0.30 4.20 -4.58
CA ARG A 74 0.44 5.62 -4.97
C ARG A 74 0.64 5.78 -6.47
N ALA A 75 1.45 4.91 -7.10
CA ALA A 75 1.64 4.92 -8.54
C ALA A 75 0.37 4.53 -9.31
N LYS A 76 -0.40 3.55 -8.81
CA LYS A 76 -1.71 3.14 -9.34
C LYS A 76 -2.70 4.30 -9.31
N ILE A 77 -2.83 4.99 -8.17
CA ILE A 77 -3.68 6.19 -8.03
C ILE A 77 -3.26 7.27 -9.04
N LEU A 78 -1.95 7.56 -9.10
CA LEU A 78 -1.41 8.55 -10.01
C LEU A 78 -1.72 8.21 -11.47
N PHE A 79 -1.54 6.95 -11.87
CA PHE A 79 -1.76 6.45 -13.23
C PHE A 79 -3.23 6.50 -13.65
N LEU A 80 -4.13 6.04 -12.78
CA LEU A 80 -5.54 5.89 -13.11
C LEU A 80 -6.32 7.20 -12.99
N PHE A 81 -5.93 8.12 -12.10
CA PHE A 81 -6.82 9.22 -11.69
C PHE A 81 -6.21 10.63 -11.66
N ILE A 82 -4.88 10.78 -11.65
CA ILE A 82 -4.24 12.12 -11.48
C ILE A 82 -3.41 12.52 -12.69
N ASP A 83 -2.34 11.77 -13.00
CA ASP A 83 -1.42 12.03 -14.11
C ASP A 83 -0.96 10.69 -14.69
N LYS A 84 -1.63 10.26 -15.75
CA LYS A 84 -1.38 8.97 -16.41
C LYS A 84 0.08 8.81 -16.83
N LYS A 85 0.75 9.87 -17.29
CA LYS A 85 2.13 9.78 -17.79
C LYS A 85 3.10 9.59 -16.63
N LYS A 86 2.99 10.40 -15.57
CA LYS A 86 3.83 10.24 -14.37
C LYS A 86 3.57 8.93 -13.66
N GLY A 87 2.29 8.54 -13.55
CA GLY A 87 1.89 7.26 -12.95
C GLY A 87 2.48 6.07 -13.69
N LYS A 88 2.44 6.08 -15.03
CA LYS A 88 3.09 5.04 -15.86
C LYS A 88 4.59 4.95 -15.60
N GLN A 89 5.29 6.09 -15.54
CA GLN A 89 6.73 6.10 -15.23
C GLN A 89 7.04 5.55 -13.84
N ALA A 90 6.21 5.90 -12.85
CA ALA A 90 6.35 5.36 -11.50
C ALA A 90 6.09 3.84 -11.45
N LEU A 91 5.05 3.36 -12.13
CA LEU A 91 4.73 1.93 -12.23
C LEU A 91 5.87 1.12 -12.88
N ILE A 92 6.52 1.64 -13.93
CA ILE A 92 7.66 0.98 -14.56
C ILE A 92 8.84 0.81 -13.58
N ARG A 93 9.19 1.86 -12.83
CA ARG A 93 10.27 1.77 -11.83
C ARG A 93 9.94 0.77 -10.72
N ILE A 94 8.67 0.71 -10.31
CA ILE A 94 8.22 -0.23 -9.29
C ILE A 94 8.24 -1.66 -9.83
N LEU A 95 7.89 -1.86 -11.11
CA LEU A 95 7.99 -3.16 -11.77
C LEU A 95 9.42 -3.68 -11.75
N GLU A 96 10.41 -2.86 -12.10
CA GLU A 96 11.84 -3.23 -12.05
C GLU A 96 12.25 -3.71 -10.65
N ILE A 97 11.82 -2.99 -9.60
CA ILE A 97 12.09 -3.37 -8.21
C ILE A 97 11.36 -4.68 -7.85
N ALA A 98 10.10 -4.83 -8.26
CA ALA A 98 9.31 -6.03 -7.98
C ALA A 98 9.93 -7.28 -8.62
N GLU A 99 10.40 -7.18 -9.87
CA GLU A 99 11.09 -8.24 -10.57
C GLU A 99 12.42 -8.59 -9.91
N TYR A 100 13.21 -7.59 -9.50
CA TYR A 100 14.46 -7.81 -8.75
C TYR A 100 14.23 -8.55 -7.43
N LEU A 101 13.14 -8.24 -6.73
CA LEU A 101 12.77 -8.89 -5.47
C LEU A 101 12.02 -10.22 -5.66
N ASN A 102 11.85 -10.70 -6.90
CA ASN A 102 11.03 -11.86 -7.25
C ASN A 102 9.57 -11.79 -6.74
N ASN A 103 9.02 -10.57 -6.59
CA ASN A 103 7.63 -10.36 -6.20
C ASN A 103 6.73 -10.38 -7.45
N GLN A 104 6.44 -11.58 -7.94
CA GLN A 104 5.65 -11.78 -9.17
C GLN A 104 4.23 -11.24 -9.07
N LEU A 105 3.63 -11.26 -7.88
CA LEU A 105 2.25 -10.80 -7.68
C LEU A 105 2.09 -9.31 -8.04
N ILE A 106 2.97 -8.44 -7.54
CA ILE A 106 2.93 -7.01 -7.85
C ILE A 106 3.36 -6.78 -9.31
N ALA A 107 4.37 -7.50 -9.79
CA ALA A 107 4.85 -7.37 -11.17
C ALA A 107 3.74 -7.67 -12.19
N ASP A 108 2.98 -8.75 -11.98
CA ASP A 108 1.86 -9.13 -12.84
C ASP A 108 0.70 -8.15 -12.76
N GLU A 109 0.41 -7.60 -11.59
CA GLU A 109 -0.62 -6.56 -11.44
C GLU A 109 -0.25 -5.29 -12.22
N ILE A 110 1.01 -4.86 -12.15
CA ILE A 110 1.50 -3.70 -12.92
C ILE A 110 1.45 -3.98 -14.42
N LYS A 111 1.91 -5.16 -14.87
CA LYS A 111 1.84 -5.55 -16.29
C LYS A 111 0.42 -5.51 -16.82
N ARG A 112 -0.55 -6.03 -16.04
CA ARG A 112 -1.98 -5.96 -16.40
C ARG A 112 -2.52 -4.54 -16.47
N LEU A 113 -2.07 -3.63 -15.59
CA LEU A 113 -2.51 -2.23 -15.60
C LEU A 113 -1.95 -1.43 -16.78
N LEU A 114 -0.78 -1.81 -17.29
CA LEU A 114 -0.08 -1.07 -18.35
C LEU A 114 -0.45 -1.54 -19.77
N ASN A 115 -1.06 -2.72 -19.89
CA ASN A 115 -1.60 -3.27 -21.13
C ASN A 115 -2.99 -2.71 -21.42
#